data_AF-A0A161HYK5-F1
#
_entry.id   AF-A0A161HYK5-F1
#
_cell.length_a   1.000
_cell.length_b   1.000
_cell.length_c   1.000
_cell.angle_alpha   90.00
_cell.angle_beta   90.00
_cell.angle_gamma   90.00
#
_symmetry.space_group_name_H-M   'P 1'
#
loop_
_entity.id
_entity.type
_entity.pdbx_description
1 polymer ?
#
loop_
_entity_poly.entity_id
_entity_poly.type
_entity_poly.pdbx_seq_one_letter_code
_entity_poly.pdbx_strand_id
1 'polypeptide(L)'
;MNDYLLFRKMITPPFIHIIFWIGLAAIVIGALGTMFGQSFFGGLMMLVLGVVFWRVGCELMLVLFSIHDRLTEIARKPDLGPGPGPDTRT
;
A
#
# COMPACT_ATOMS: atom_id res chain seq x y z
N MET A 1 -10.52 -7.18 22.76
CA MET A 1 -9.52 -8.22 22.39
C MET A 1 -9.37 -8.40 20.88
N ASN A 2 -9.94 -7.53 20.01
CA ASN A 2 -9.75 -7.59 18.55
C ASN A 2 -8.93 -6.41 17.97
N ASP A 3 -8.62 -5.39 18.78
CA ASP A 3 -8.02 -4.14 18.30
C ASP A 3 -6.51 -4.19 18.01
N TYR A 4 -5.79 -5.14 18.59
CA TYR A 4 -4.31 -5.10 18.56
C TYR A 4 -3.68 -5.91 17.43
N LEU A 5 -4.46 -6.75 16.73
CA LEU A 5 -3.95 -7.63 15.68
C LEU A 5 -4.09 -7.04 14.27
N LEU A 6 -4.96 -6.06 14.07
CA LEU A 6 -5.29 -5.50 12.76
C LEU A 6 -4.45 -4.24 12.42
N PHE A 7 -3.96 -3.50 13.42
CA PHE A 7 -3.38 -2.17 13.19
C PHE A 7 -1.86 -2.14 12.94
N ARG A 8 -1.10 -3.17 13.35
CA ARG A 8 0.38 -3.06 13.41
C ARG A 8 1.16 -3.99 12.49
N LYS A 9 0.54 -4.97 11.85
CA LYS A 9 1.32 -5.96 11.07
C LYS A 9 0.65 -6.33 9.78
N MET A 10 0.60 -5.38 8.83
CA MET A 10 0.32 -5.69 7.43
C MET A 10 -1.17 -5.83 7.05
N ILE A 11 -2.11 -5.03 7.59
CA ILE A 11 -3.43 -4.88 6.93
C ILE A 11 -3.35 -3.95 5.73
N THR A 12 -2.58 -2.87 5.84
CA THR A 12 -2.46 -1.88 4.77
C THR A 12 -2.04 -2.48 3.42
N PRO A 13 -1.02 -3.36 3.33
CA PRO A 13 -0.65 -3.98 2.06
C PRO A 13 -1.75 -4.85 1.41
N PRO A 14 -2.35 -5.85 2.07
CA PRO A 14 -3.41 -6.67 1.47
C PRO A 14 -4.70 -5.90 1.20
N PHE A 15 -5.03 -4.89 2.01
CA PHE A 15 -6.21 -4.04 1.76
C PHE A 15 -6.07 -3.22 0.47
N ILE A 16 -4.88 -2.63 0.22
CA ILE A 16 -4.59 -1.94 -1.04
C ILE A 16 -4.68 -2.90 -2.23
N HIS A 17 -4.27 -4.16 -2.06
CA HIS A 17 -4.34 -5.16 -3.11
C HIS A 17 -5.79 -5.44 -3.59
N ILE A 18 -6.76 -5.42 -2.66
CA ILE A 18 -8.19 -5.57 -2.98
C ILE A 18 -8.70 -4.36 -3.77
N ILE A 19 -8.38 -3.15 -3.31
CA ILE A 19 -8.73 -1.90 -4.01
C ILE A 19 -8.10 -1.85 -5.39
N PHE A 20 -6.86 -2.31 -5.53
CA PHE A 20 -6.14 -2.35 -6.80
C PHE A 20 -6.93 -3.14 -7.85
N TRP A 21 -7.39 -4.35 -7.50
CA TRP A 21 -8.17 -5.19 -8.41
C TRP A 21 -9.52 -4.58 -8.77
N ILE A 22 -10.21 -3.96 -7.80
CA ILE A 22 -11.50 -3.28 -8.04
C ILE A 22 -11.30 -2.09 -8.98
N GLY A 23 -10.30 -1.24 -8.74
CA GLY A 23 -10.02 -0.09 -9.60
C GLY A 23 -9.55 -0.50 -10.99
N LEU A 24 -8.75 -1.57 -11.10
CA LEU A 24 -8.37 -2.14 -12.39
C LEU A 24 -9.60 -2.62 -13.17
N ALA A 25 -10.52 -3.33 -12.51
CA ALA A 25 -11.77 -3.76 -13.13
C ALA A 25 -12.61 -2.56 -13.59
N ALA A 26 -12.71 -1.50 -12.79
CA ALA A 26 -13.42 -0.27 -13.16
C ALA A 26 -12.82 0.41 -14.40
N ILE A 27 -11.49 0.49 -14.49
CA ILE A 27 -10.78 1.06 -15.65
C ILE A 27 -11.04 0.21 -16.90
N VAL A 28 -10.99 -1.12 -16.79
CA VAL A 28 -11.27 -2.02 -17.93
C VAL A 28 -12.71 -1.87 -18.40
N ILE A 29 -13.69 -1.81 -17.48
CA ILE A 29 -15.10 -1.63 -17.83
C ILE A 29 -15.34 -0.26 -18.47
N GLY A 30 -14.74 0.81 -17.91
CA GLY A 30 -14.84 2.16 -18.48
C GLY A 30 -14.18 2.27 -19.86
N ALA A 31 -13.04 1.62 -20.05
CA ALA A 31 -12.37 1.55 -21.35
C ALA A 31 -13.22 0.78 -22.38
N LEU A 32 -13.83 -0.36 -21.99
CA LEU A 32 -14.77 -1.07 -22.86
C LEU A 32 -15.97 -0.18 -23.22
N GLY A 33 -16.58 0.49 -22.24
CA GLY A 33 -17.72 1.38 -22.49
C GLY A 33 -17.39 2.51 -23.48
N THR A 34 -16.20 3.10 -23.36
CA THR A 34 -15.74 4.14 -24.28
C THR A 34 -15.38 3.61 -25.67
N MET A 35 -14.85 2.38 -25.76
CA MET A 35 -14.60 1.71 -27.05
C MET A 35 -15.90 1.45 -27.83
N PHE A 36 -16.96 1.02 -27.16
CA PHE A 36 -18.25 0.72 -27.80
C PHE A 36 -19.13 1.96 -28.03
N GLY A 37 -19.03 3.00 -27.18
CA GLY A 37 -19.95 4.14 -27.21
C GLY A 37 -19.40 5.46 -27.77
N GLN A 38 -18.08 5.62 -27.90
CA GLN A 38 -17.48 6.89 -28.32
C GLN A 38 -16.47 6.69 -29.46
N SER A 39 -15.37 6.01 -29.16
CA SER A 39 -14.28 5.83 -30.12
C SER A 39 -13.35 4.73 -29.63
N PHE A 40 -13.11 3.75 -30.50
CA PHE A 40 -12.22 2.64 -30.20
C PHE A 40 -10.80 3.11 -29.81
N PHE A 41 -10.28 4.11 -30.53
CA PHE A 41 -8.96 4.67 -30.26
C PHE A 41 -8.88 5.42 -28.92
N GLY A 42 -9.94 6.13 -28.54
CA GLY A 42 -10.05 6.82 -27.25
C GLY A 42 -10.10 5.84 -26.08
N GLY A 43 -10.88 4.76 -26.21
CA GLY A 43 -10.93 3.70 -25.21
C GLY A 43 -9.60 2.93 -25.08
N LEU A 44 -8.86 2.73 -26.18
CA LEU A 44 -7.53 2.11 -26.14
C LEU A 44 -6.52 2.98 -25.39
N MET A 45 -6.52 4.30 -25.66
CA MET A 45 -5.67 5.25 -24.93
C MET A 45 -6.04 5.32 -23.45
N MET A 46 -7.34 5.35 -23.12
CA MET A 46 -7.84 5.34 -21.75
C MET A 46 -7.43 4.06 -21.01
N LEU A 47 -7.46 2.90 -21.67
CA LEU A 47 -7.06 1.63 -21.08
C LEU A 47 -5.56 1.65 -20.73
N VAL A 48 -4.71 2.03 -21.68
CA VAL A 48 -3.26 2.06 -21.46
C VAL A 48 -2.88 3.10 -20.41
N LEU A 49 -3.30 4.36 -20.59
CA LEU A 49 -2.97 5.44 -19.67
C LEU A 49 -3.61 5.24 -18.29
N GLY A 50 -4.86 4.79 -18.24
CA GLY A 50 -5.59 4.53 -17.00
C GLY A 50 -4.95 3.40 -16.19
N VAL A 51 -4.61 2.28 -16.82
CA VAL A 51 -3.96 1.15 -16.14
C VAL A 51 -2.56 1.54 -15.65
N VAL A 52 -1.77 2.24 -16.48
CA VAL A 52 -0.43 2.70 -16.08
C VAL A 52 -0.50 3.69 -14.92
N PHE A 53 -1.37 4.70 -15.01
CA PHE A 53 -1.55 5.68 -13.95
C PHE A 53 -2.01 5.04 -12.64
N TRP A 54 -2.96 4.10 -12.71
CA TRP A 54 -3.45 3.36 -11.55
C TRP A 54 -2.36 2.51 -10.89
N ARG A 55 -1.54 1.82 -11.71
CA ARG A 55 -0.39 1.03 -11.22
C ARG A 55 0.59 1.90 -10.46
N VAL A 56 1.00 3.01 -11.05
CA VAL A 56 1.96 3.95 -10.44
C VAL A 56 1.40 4.53 -9.14
N GLY A 57 0.12 4.94 -9.13
CA GLY A 57 -0.52 5.48 -7.93
C GLY A 57 -0.62 4.47 -6.78
N CYS A 58 -1.04 3.23 -7.07
CA CYS A 58 -1.09 2.17 -6.06
C CYS A 58 0.30 1.79 -5.53
N GLU A 59 1.32 1.78 -6.39
CA GLU A 59 2.70 1.49 -6.00
C GLU A 59 3.26 2.60 -5.10
N LEU A 60 3.03 3.88 -5.44
CA LEU A 60 3.39 5.01 -4.58
C LEU A 60 2.74 4.92 -3.21
N MET A 61 1.45 4.58 -3.16
CA MET A 61 0.71 4.48 -1.91
C MET A 61 1.26 3.36 -1.01
N LEU A 62 1.55 2.19 -1.58
CA LEU A 62 2.21 1.08 -0.86
C LEU A 62 3.60 1.47 -0.36
N VAL A 63 4.40 2.13 -1.19
CA VAL A 63 5.75 2.57 -0.85
C VAL A 63 5.73 3.57 0.31
N LEU A 64 4.82 4.54 0.30
CA LEU A 64 4.67 5.52 1.39
C LEU A 64 4.26 4.86 2.70
N PHE A 65 3.30 3.93 2.66
CA PHE A 65 2.90 3.18 3.86
C PHE A 65 4.01 2.29 4.39
N SER A 66 4.76 1.63 3.51
CA SER A 66 5.95 0.85 3.87
C SER A 66 6.98 1.69 4.63
N ILE A 67 7.25 2.92 4.17
CA ILE A 67 8.17 3.85 4.84
C ILE A 67 7.62 4.26 6.23
N HIS A 68 6.33 4.54 6.33
CA HIS A 68 5.70 4.91 7.60
C HIS A 68 5.79 3.79 8.65
N ASP A 69 5.56 2.55 8.24
CA ASP A 69 5.69 1.38 9.10
C ASP A 69 7.13 1.19 9.59
N ARG A 70 8.12 1.37 8.69
CA ARG A 70 9.56 1.28 9.01
C ARG A 70 10.00 2.34 10.03
N LEU A 71 9.51 3.58 9.88
CA LEU A 71 9.81 4.67 10.81
C LEU A 71 9.19 4.42 12.20
N THR A 72 7.96 3.90 12.24
CA THR A 72 7.26 3.55 13.49
C THR A 72 7.94 2.39 14.23
N GLU A 73 8.60 1.49 13.51
CA GLU A 73 9.40 0.41 14.10
C GLU A 73 10.66 0.94 14.80
N ILE A 74 11.39 1.86 14.17
CA ILE A 74 12.61 2.48 14.73
C ILE A 74 12.27 3.36 15.94
N ALA A 75 11.21 4.18 15.84
CA ALA A 75 10.75 5.02 16.94
C ALA A 75 10.31 4.24 18.18
N ARG A 76 9.92 2.96 18.02
CA ARG A 76 9.53 2.10 19.14
C ARG A 76 10.73 1.51 19.87
N LYS A 77 11.94 1.46 19.27
CA LYS A 77 13.11 0.89 19.96
C LYS A 77 13.55 1.91 21.02
N PRO A 78 13.23 1.71 22.32
CA PRO A 78 13.84 2.54 23.34
C PRO A 78 15.32 2.20 23.29
N ASP A 79 16.14 3.22 23.24
CA ASP A 79 17.48 3.29 23.81
C ASP A 79 17.66 2.26 24.94
N LEU A 80 18.02 1.04 24.53
CA LEU A 80 18.75 0.11 25.36
C LEU A 80 20.15 0.72 25.43
N GLY A 81 20.28 1.72 26.29
CA GLY A 81 21.57 2.06 26.86
C GLY A 81 22.17 0.76 27.40
N PRO A 82 23.46 0.49 27.16
CA PRO A 82 24.10 -0.71 27.68
C PRO A 82 24.09 -0.63 29.20
N GLY A 83 23.21 -1.40 29.83
CA GLY A 83 23.14 -1.54 31.27
C GLY A 83 23.06 -3.01 31.65
N PRO A 84 24.22 -3.69 31.69
CA PRO A 84 24.50 -4.51 32.84
C PRO A 84 25.90 -4.17 33.34
N GLY A 85 25.98 -3.32 34.36
CA GLY A 85 27.13 -3.37 35.25
C GLY A 85 27.00 -4.67 36.04
N PRO A 86 27.99 -5.58 36.02
CA PRO A 86 27.95 -6.74 36.90
C PRO A 86 28.00 -6.24 38.33
N ASP A 87 26.86 -6.28 39.02
CA ASP A 87 26.76 -6.10 40.44
C ASP A 87 27.36 -7.33 41.13
N THR A 88 28.68 -7.30 41.26
CA THR A 88 29.45 -8.07 42.25
C THR A 88 28.94 -7.71 43.64
N ARG A 89 27.91 -8.43 44.09
CA ARG A 89 27.49 -8.44 45.49
C ARG A 89 28.33 -9.49 46.23
N THR A 90 29.48 -9.03 46.74
CA THR A 90 30.23 -9.63 47.86
C THR A 90 30.21 -8.64 49.02
#